data_AF-A0A0S2M0T7-F1
#
_entry.id   AF-A0A0S2M0T7-F1
#
_cell.length_a   1.000
_cell.length_b   1.000
_cell.length_c   1.000
_cell.angle_alpha   90.00
_cell.angle_beta   90.00
_cell.angle_gamma   90.00
#
_symmetry.space_group_name_H-M   'P 1'
#
loop_
_entity.id
_entity.type
_entity.pdbx_description
1 polymer ?
#
loop_
_entity_poly.entity_id
_entity_poly.type
_entity_poly.pdbx_seq_one_letter_code
_entity_poly.pdbx_strand_id
1 'polypeptide(L)'
;MSQAFTVAPGKPGAAASRPVTGVPGPMAAIGEQSLLAGFHLTGVVVHACESDPEILGAWSKLPKDTALVILTPRSAEALGRELSDPRSPLTVVLPA
;
A
#
# COMPACT_ATOMS: atom_id res chain seq x y z
N MET A 1 -15.90 -42.56 -11.30
CA MET A 1 -16.11 -41.74 -10.09
C MET A 1 -15.53 -40.36 -10.34
N SER A 2 -16.36 -39.36 -10.63
CA SER A 2 -15.94 -37.97 -10.81
C SER A 2 -17.06 -37.09 -10.23
N GLN A 3 -16.82 -36.40 -9.11
CA GLN A 3 -17.82 -35.53 -8.50
C GLN A 3 -17.58 -34.09 -8.94
N ALA A 4 -18.60 -33.49 -9.55
CA ALA A 4 -18.66 -32.08 -9.89
C ALA A 4 -19.06 -31.28 -8.64
N PHE A 5 -18.23 -30.31 -8.26
CA PHE A 5 -18.52 -29.37 -7.17
C PHE A 5 -19.32 -28.20 -7.72
N THR A 6 -20.64 -28.21 -7.48
CA THR A 6 -21.54 -27.09 -7.80
C THR A 6 -21.43 -26.03 -6.69
N VAL A 7 -20.94 -24.84 -7.04
CA VAL A 7 -20.96 -23.66 -6.16
C VAL A 7 -22.27 -22.89 -6.36
N ALA A 8 -23.02 -22.68 -5.28
CA ALA A 8 -24.25 -21.89 -5.29
C ALA A 8 -23.92 -20.39 -5.39
N PRO A 9 -24.72 -19.58 -6.10
CA PRO A 9 -24.49 -18.14 -6.18
C PRO A 9 -24.84 -17.47 -4.84
N GLY A 10 -23.82 -17.03 -4.11
CA GLY A 10 -23.97 -16.15 -2.95
C GLY A 10 -24.57 -14.81 -3.38
N LYS A 11 -25.65 -14.42 -2.72
CA LYS A 11 -26.35 -13.13 -2.91
C LYS A 11 -25.34 -11.98 -2.72
N PRO A 12 -25.16 -11.05 -3.68
CA PRO A 12 -24.31 -9.89 -3.47
C PRO A 12 -24.92 -9.05 -2.35
N GLY A 13 -24.28 -9.04 -1.19
CA GLY A 13 -24.58 -8.09 -0.13
C GLY A 13 -24.41 -6.71 -0.71
N ALA A 14 -25.49 -5.93 -0.71
CA ALA A 14 -25.49 -4.53 -1.08
C ALA A 14 -24.64 -3.76 -0.06
N ALA A 15 -23.32 -3.80 -0.22
CA ALA A 15 -22.44 -2.77 0.31
C ALA A 15 -22.81 -1.51 -0.44
N ALA A 16 -23.66 -0.69 0.16
CA ALA A 16 -23.96 0.65 -0.33
C ALA A 16 -22.63 1.31 -0.69
N SER A 17 -22.40 1.50 -2.00
CA SER A 17 -21.28 2.27 -2.52
C SER A 17 -21.48 3.70 -2.04
N ARG A 18 -20.98 3.98 -0.83
CA ARG A 18 -20.87 5.33 -0.32
C ARG A 18 -19.91 6.02 -1.29
N PRO A 19 -20.33 7.09 -1.99
CA PRO A 19 -19.40 7.81 -2.84
C PRO A 19 -18.23 8.24 -1.96
N VAL A 20 -17.00 7.87 -2.34
CA VAL A 20 -15.77 8.34 -1.70
C VAL A 20 -15.63 9.83 -2.01
N THR A 21 -16.42 10.64 -1.31
CA THR A 21 -16.35 12.11 -1.33
C THR A 21 -15.37 12.52 -0.24
N GLY A 22 -14.13 12.10 -0.42
CA GLY A 22 -12.98 12.63 0.29
C GLY A 22 -11.96 13.03 -0.77
N VAL A 23 -11.34 14.20 -0.61
CA VAL A 23 -10.13 14.50 -1.37
C VAL A 23 -9.17 13.33 -1.09
N PRO A 24 -8.65 12.63 -2.10
CA PRO A 24 -7.77 11.49 -1.86
C PRO A 24 -6.60 11.97 -1.00
N GLY A 25 -6.40 11.31 0.14
CA GLY A 25 -5.33 11.68 1.07
C GLY A 25 -3.96 11.55 0.42
N PRO A 26 -2.93 12.22 0.96
CA PRO A 26 -1.59 12.22 0.38
C PRO A 26 -1.08 10.80 0.17
N MET A 27 -0.46 10.57 -0.99
CA MET A 27 0.17 9.32 -1.35
C MET A 27 1.67 9.44 -1.14
N ALA A 28 2.30 8.39 -0.65
CA ALA A 28 3.75 8.32 -0.47
C ALA A 28 4.33 7.10 -1.19
N ALA A 29 5.62 7.15 -1.52
CA ALA A 29 6.38 6.00 -1.99
C ALA A 29 7.66 5.87 -1.16
N ILE A 30 8.01 4.67 -0.69
CA ILE A 30 9.22 4.39 0.11
C ILE A 30 9.99 3.24 -0.54
N GLY A 31 11.29 3.45 -0.74
CA GLY A 31 12.20 2.42 -1.27
C GLY A 31 13.29 2.96 -2.18
N GLU A 32 13.88 2.09 -2.99
CA GLU A 32 15.06 2.38 -3.79
C GLU A 32 14.77 3.43 -4.88
N GLN A 33 15.68 4.40 -5.02
CA GLN A 33 15.50 5.52 -5.95
C GLN A 33 15.30 5.07 -7.40
N SER A 34 15.99 4.01 -7.82
CA SER A 34 15.92 3.47 -9.19
C SER A 34 14.52 2.99 -9.56
N LEU A 35 13.80 2.37 -8.62
CA LEU A 35 12.44 1.88 -8.82
C LEU A 35 11.39 2.99 -8.63
N LEU A 36 11.73 4.04 -7.88
CA LEU A 36 10.80 5.12 -7.56
C LEU A 36 10.93 6.36 -8.45
N ALA A 37 11.93 6.42 -9.34
CA ALA A 37 12.20 7.57 -10.20
C ALA A 37 10.96 8.03 -11.00
N GLY A 38 10.14 7.08 -11.48
CA GLY A 38 8.91 7.37 -12.24
C GLY A 38 7.77 8.01 -11.45
N PHE A 39 7.76 7.91 -10.11
CA PHE A 39 6.66 8.42 -9.27
C PHE A 39 6.75 9.90 -8.94
N HIS A 40 7.93 10.51 -9.07
CA HIS A 40 8.15 11.95 -8.87
C HIS A 40 7.28 12.85 -9.77
N LEU A 41 6.75 12.29 -10.87
CA LEU A 41 5.93 13.00 -11.84
C LEU A 41 4.46 13.13 -11.44
N THR A 42 4.06 12.47 -10.36
CA THR A 42 2.68 12.39 -9.89
C THR A 42 2.61 12.89 -8.45
N GLY A 43 1.43 13.24 -7.92
CA GLY A 43 1.23 13.81 -6.57
C GLY A 43 1.58 12.88 -5.39
N VAL A 44 2.64 12.11 -5.52
CA VAL A 44 3.19 11.13 -4.59
C VAL A 44 4.46 11.72 -3.98
N VAL A 45 4.56 11.71 -2.67
CA VAL A 45 5.78 12.09 -1.95
C VAL A 45 6.74 10.91 -1.94
N VAL A 46 7.88 11.05 -2.61
CA VAL A 46 8.88 9.97 -2.72
C VAL A 46 9.92 10.09 -1.61
N HIS A 47 10.08 9.02 -0.84
CA HIS A 47 11.14 8.81 0.14
C HIS A 47 12.10 7.75 -0.40
N ALA A 48 13.17 8.21 -1.06
CA ALA A 48 14.24 7.33 -1.48
C ALA A 48 15.01 6.83 -0.25
N CYS A 49 15.03 5.52 -0.05
CA CYS A 49 15.70 4.86 1.05
C CYS A 49 16.50 3.67 0.53
N GLU A 50 17.77 3.58 0.93
CA GLU A 50 18.69 2.49 0.55
C GLU A 50 19.02 1.57 1.73
N SER A 51 18.54 1.88 2.93
CA SER A 51 18.77 1.07 4.12
C SER A 51 17.49 0.84 4.93
N ASP A 52 17.42 -0.30 5.60
CA ASP A 52 16.32 -0.67 6.50
C ASP A 52 16.02 0.40 7.59
N PRO A 53 17.03 1.01 8.27
CA PRO A 53 16.75 2.10 9.20
C PRO A 53 16.20 3.37 8.53
N GLU A 54 16.59 3.67 7.29
CA GLU A 54 15.99 4.77 6.54
C GLU A 54 14.52 4.49 6.22
N ILE A 55 14.21 3.25 5.81
CA ILE A 55 12.83 2.81 5.51
C ILE A 55 11.95 2.97 6.75
N LEU A 56 12.38 2.45 7.90
CA LEU A 56 11.65 2.56 9.17
C LEU A 56 11.49 4.02 9.62
N GLY A 57 12.54 4.83 9.42
CA GLY A 57 12.52 6.26 9.72
C GLY A 57 11.57 7.05 8.81
N ALA A 58 11.50 6.71 7.52
CA ALA A 58 10.57 7.32 6.57
C ALA A 58 9.13 6.95 6.90
N TRP A 59 8.86 5.67 7.16
CA TRP A 59 7.54 5.16 7.55
C TRP A 59 7.00 5.86 8.80
N SER A 60 7.83 6.00 9.84
CA SER A 60 7.44 6.64 11.10
C SER A 60 7.14 8.14 10.98
N LYS A 61 7.64 8.80 9.93
CA LYS A 61 7.45 10.23 9.66
C LYS A 61 6.26 10.51 8.74
N LEU A 62 5.61 9.47 8.22
CA LEU A 62 4.46 9.65 7.35
C LEU A 62 3.34 10.40 8.08
N PRO A 63 2.72 11.39 7.43
CA PRO A 63 1.53 12.04 7.96
C PRO A 63 0.44 11.02 8.29
N LYS A 64 -0.29 11.22 9.39
CA LYS A 64 -1.34 10.28 9.85
C LYS A 64 -2.52 10.17 8.88
N ASP A 65 -2.65 11.12 7.96
CA ASP A 65 -3.66 11.21 6.91
C ASP A 65 -3.18 10.62 5.57
N THR A 66 -1.97 10.02 5.52
CA THR A 66 -1.47 9.30 4.34
C THR A 66 -2.45 8.20 3.97
N ALA A 67 -3.01 8.26 2.77
CA ALA A 67 -4.04 7.31 2.34
C ALA A 67 -3.44 6.02 1.76
N LEU A 68 -2.30 6.14 1.07
CA LEU A 68 -1.64 5.04 0.36
C LEU A 68 -0.13 5.20 0.41
N VAL A 69 0.58 4.10 0.66
CA VAL A 69 2.04 4.00 0.56
C VAL A 69 2.41 2.94 -0.47
N ILE A 70 3.19 3.34 -1.47
CA ILE A 70 3.79 2.45 -2.46
C ILE A 70 5.17 2.02 -1.93
N LEU A 71 5.41 0.72 -1.88
CA LEU A 71 6.64 0.14 -1.36
C LEU A 71 7.36 -0.65 -2.44
N THR A 72 8.68 -0.59 -2.45
CA THR A 72 9.47 -1.59 -3.16
C THR A 72 9.44 -2.94 -2.41
N PRO A 73 9.73 -4.07 -3.07
CA PRO A 73 9.76 -5.37 -2.41
C PRO A 73 10.61 -5.39 -1.14
N ARG A 74 11.82 -4.84 -1.21
CA ARG A 74 12.73 -4.74 -0.07
C ARG A 74 12.17 -3.89 1.07
N SER A 75 11.51 -2.78 0.74
CA SER A 75 10.89 -1.92 1.76
C SER A 75 9.75 -2.62 2.47
N ALA A 76 8.96 -3.42 1.74
CA ALA A 76 7.91 -4.24 2.33
C ALA A 76 8.46 -5.32 3.27
N GLU A 77 9.59 -5.94 2.92
CA GLU A 77 10.29 -6.90 3.79
C GLU A 77 10.78 -6.26 5.08
N ALA A 78 11.43 -5.09 4.99
CA ALA A 78 11.92 -4.35 6.15
C ALA A 78 10.77 -3.89 7.09
N LEU A 79 9.61 -3.57 6.53
CA LEU A 79 8.45 -3.07 7.28
C LEU A 79 7.51 -4.14 7.82
N GLY A 80 7.72 -5.43 7.53
CA GLY A 80 6.70 -6.49 7.70
C GLY A 80 5.87 -6.48 8.99
N ARG A 81 6.46 -6.11 10.13
CA ARG A 81 5.73 -5.96 11.41
C ARG A 81 4.81 -4.74 11.45
N GLU A 82 5.25 -3.60 10.94
CA GLU A 82 4.50 -2.34 10.87
C GLU A 82 3.29 -2.46 9.92
N LEU A 83 3.44 -3.23 8.83
CA LEU A 83 2.37 -3.49 7.87
C LEU A 83 1.21 -4.32 8.46
N SER A 84 1.46 -5.01 9.57
CA SER A 84 0.45 -5.83 10.23
C SER A 84 -0.45 -5.04 11.19
N ASP A 85 -0.15 -3.76 11.46
CA ASP A 85 -1.00 -2.90 12.29
C ASP A 85 -2.25 -2.47 11.47
N PRO A 86 -3.48 -2.75 11.95
CA PRO A 86 -4.71 -2.31 11.30
C PRO A 86 -4.86 -0.79 11.14
N ARG A 87 -4.05 0.01 11.85
CA ARG A 87 -4.01 1.48 11.76
C ARG A 87 -3.06 1.98 10.68
N SER A 88 -2.26 1.10 10.11
CA SER A 88 -1.34 1.45 9.03
C SER A 88 -2.10 1.88 7.78
N PRO A 89 -1.54 2.82 7.00
CA PRO A 89 -2.12 3.23 5.72
C PRO A 89 -2.21 2.04 4.76
N LEU A 90 -3.06 2.16 3.73
CA LEU A 90 -3.12 1.16 2.68
C LEU A 90 -1.73 1.03 2.01
N THR A 91 -1.24 -0.18 1.83
CA THR A 91 0.07 -0.41 1.22
C THR A 91 -0.02 -1.21 -0.05
N VAL A 92 0.74 -0.79 -1.07
CA VAL A 92 0.92 -1.51 -2.33
C VAL A 92 2.40 -1.82 -2.49
N VAL A 93 2.74 -3.08 -2.72
CA VAL A 93 4.11 -3.50 -3.00
C VAL A 93 4.28 -3.62 -4.50
N LEU A 94 5.31 -2.96 -5.04
CA LEU A 94 5.68 -3.07 -6.45
C LEU A 94 6.10 -4.52 -6.75
N PRO A 95 5.84 -5.02 -7.97
CA PRO A 95 6.36 -6.32 -8.38
C PRO A 95 7.90 -6.28 -8.43
N ALA A 96 8.50 -7.42 -8.11
CA ALA A 96 9.92 -7.67 -8.34
C ALA A 96 10.21 -7.91 -9.82
#